data_AF-A0A385TL42-F1
#
_entry.id   AF-A0A385TL42-F1
#
_cell.length_a   1.000
_cell.length_b   1.000
_cell.length_c   1.000
_cell.angle_alpha   90.00
_cell.angle_beta   90.00
_cell.angle_gamma   90.00
#
_symmetry.space_group_name_H-M   'P 1'
#
loop_
_entity.id
_entity.type
_entity.pdbx_description
1 polymer ?
#
loop_
_entity_poly.entity_id
_entity_poly.type
_entity_poly.pdbx_seq_one_letter_code
_entity_poly.pdbx_strand_id
1 'polypeptide(L)'
;MAKKGQTFHHYSFETKKKAVAMRLEGMTKKEVASALQISDIGRLKVWMRKYRELGEEGLVDRRRRIVHPDLDNERNEKVRVPQL
;
A
#
# COMPACT_ATOMS: atom_id res chain seq x y z
N MET A 1 13.04 13.65 13.17
CA MET A 1 11.99 14.68 12.95
C MET A 1 11.52 14.57 11.51
N ALA A 2 10.20 14.67 11.26
CA ALA A 2 9.70 14.76 9.89
C ALA A 2 10.20 16.06 9.25
N LYS A 3 10.63 16.00 7.99
CA LYS A 3 11.11 17.17 7.24
C LYS A 3 9.93 17.87 6.57
N LYS A 4 9.94 19.21 6.52
CA LYS A 4 8.93 20.01 5.81
C LYS A 4 8.83 19.52 4.35
N GLY A 5 7.62 19.19 3.90
CA GLY A 5 7.37 18.64 2.56
C GLY A 5 7.34 17.11 2.45
N GLN A 6 7.50 16.37 3.56
CA GLN A 6 7.34 14.91 3.54
C GLN A 6 5.87 14.53 3.28
N THR A 7 5.61 13.88 2.15
CA THR A 7 4.30 13.32 1.83
C THR A 7 4.19 11.90 2.40
N PHE A 8 3.12 11.66 3.13
CA PHE A 8 2.78 10.33 3.63
C PHE A 8 1.74 9.71 2.72
N HIS A 9 2.13 8.67 1.98
CA HIS A 9 1.18 7.86 1.23
C HIS A 9 0.49 6.89 2.18
N HIS A 10 -0.83 7.02 2.26
CA HIS A 10 -1.70 6.09 2.96
C HIS A 10 -2.17 5.03 1.97
N TYR A 11 -2.10 3.77 2.39
CA TYR A 11 -2.60 2.62 1.63
C TYR A 11 -3.72 1.98 2.43
N SER A 12 -4.84 1.69 1.79
CA SER A 12 -5.98 1.02 2.42
C SER A 12 -5.61 -0.39 2.85
N PHE A 13 -6.40 -0.96 3.77
CA PHE A 13 -6.21 -2.34 4.20
C PHE A 13 -6.28 -3.32 3.02
N GLU A 14 -7.20 -3.08 2.08
CA GLU A 14 -7.38 -3.90 0.89
C GLU A 14 -6.15 -3.88 -0.02
N THR A 15 -5.54 -2.70 -0.25
CA THR A 15 -4.30 -2.62 -1.03
C THR A 15 -3.18 -3.42 -0.38
N LYS A 16 -3.06 -3.35 0.96
CA LYS A 16 -2.06 -4.13 1.71
C LYS A 16 -2.31 -5.63 1.58
N LYS A 17 -3.57 -6.06 1.73
CA LYS A 17 -3.98 -7.47 1.61
C LYS A 17 -3.69 -8.01 0.21
N LYS A 18 -4.05 -7.26 -0.83
CA LYS A 18 -3.74 -7.61 -2.22
C LYS A 18 -2.24 -7.69 -2.47
N ALA A 19 -1.46 -6.75 -1.94
CA ALA A 19 -0.01 -6.77 -2.08
C ALA A 19 0.64 -8.00 -1.45
N VAL A 20 0.14 -8.44 -0.29
CA VAL A 20 0.60 -9.68 0.36
C VAL A 20 0.17 -10.91 -0.45
N ALA A 21 -1.08 -10.98 -0.90
CA ALA A 21 -1.58 -12.09 -1.72
C ALA A 21 -0.72 -12.30 -2.96
N MET A 22 -0.46 -11.24 -3.73
CA MET A 22 0.42 -11.29 -4.92
C MET A 22 1.84 -11.77 -4.57
N ARG A 23 2.33 -11.42 -3.37
CA ARG A 23 3.64 -11.88 -2.90
C ARG A 23 3.66 -13.35 -2.53
N LEU A 24 2.54 -13.89 -2.04
CA LEU A 24 2.37 -15.32 -1.74
C LEU A 24 2.21 -16.14 -3.03
N GLU A 25 1.61 -15.56 -4.07
CA GLU A 25 1.54 -16.14 -5.43
C GLU A 25 2.91 -16.19 -6.14
N GLY A 26 3.97 -15.67 -5.52
CA GLY A 26 5.34 -15.74 -6.03
C GLY A 26 5.82 -14.48 -6.76
N MET A 27 4.98 -13.45 -6.91
CA MET A 27 5.40 -12.22 -7.59
C MET A 27 6.54 -11.51 -6.86
N THR A 28 7.41 -10.85 -7.63
CA THR A 28 8.49 -10.07 -7.05
C THR A 28 7.98 -8.77 -6.42
N LYS A 29 8.78 -8.17 -5.53
CA LYS A 29 8.41 -6.90 -4.89
C LYS A 29 8.21 -5.78 -5.92
N LYS A 30 8.98 -5.80 -7.01
CA LYS A 30 8.91 -4.78 -8.06
C LYS A 30 7.61 -4.90 -8.85
N GLU A 31 7.22 -6.12 -9.21
CA GLU A 31 5.96 -6.38 -9.92
C GLU A 31 4.76 -5.98 -9.08
N VAL A 32 4.72 -6.37 -7.80
CA VAL A 32 3.65 -5.97 -6.88
C VAL A 32 3.60 -4.45 -6.72
N ALA A 33 4.75 -3.79 -6.57
CA ALA A 33 4.81 -2.34 -6.44
C ALA A 33 4.33 -1.63 -7.70
N SER A 34 4.67 -2.14 -8.89
CA SER A 34 4.19 -1.61 -10.16
C SER A 34 2.67 -1.81 -10.31
N ALA A 35 2.18 -3.02 -10.05
CA ALA A 35 0.78 -3.40 -10.22
C ALA A 35 -0.18 -2.65 -9.27
N LEU A 36 0.30 -2.31 -8.06
CA LEU A 36 -0.49 -1.59 -7.04
C LEU A 36 -0.06 -0.14 -6.88
N GLN A 37 0.78 0.38 -7.78
CA GLN A 37 1.33 1.74 -7.75
C GLN A 37 1.91 2.15 -6.39
N ILE A 38 2.56 1.19 -5.73
CA ILE A 38 3.23 1.42 -4.46
C ILE A 38 4.56 2.12 -4.73
N SER A 39 4.63 3.41 -4.42
CA SER A 39 5.84 4.21 -4.66
C SER A 39 7.02 3.79 -3.78
N ASP A 40 6.77 3.17 -2.63
CA ASP A 40 7.82 2.73 -1.70
C ASP A 40 7.78 1.23 -1.46
N ILE A 41 8.73 0.51 -2.06
CA ILE A 41 8.90 -0.94 -1.88
C ILE A 41 9.22 -1.30 -0.41
N GLY A 42 9.79 -0.36 0.36
CA GLY A 42 10.05 -0.54 1.79
C GLY A 42 8.78 -0.88 2.58
N ARG A 43 7.66 -0.19 2.30
CA ARG A 43 6.34 -0.47 2.87
C ARG A 43 5.90 -1.92 2.66
N LEU A 44 6.11 -2.47 1.46
CA LEU A 44 5.77 -3.85 1.16
C LEU A 44 6.55 -4.85 2.03
N LYS A 45 7.84 -4.57 2.33
CA LYS A 45 8.63 -5.41 3.23
C LYS A 45 8.07 -5.40 4.65
N VAL A 46 7.62 -4.23 5.13
CA VAL A 46 7.00 -4.09 6.45
C VAL A 46 5.69 -4.86 6.52
N TRP A 47 4.83 -4.75 5.50
CA TRP A 47 3.56 -5.50 5.45
C TRP A 47 3.78 -7.00 5.45
N MET A 48 4.73 -7.49 4.64
CA MET A 48 5.08 -8.92 4.63
C MET A 48 5.60 -9.41 5.99
N ARG A 49 6.41 -8.59 6.68
CA ARG A 49 6.90 -8.94 8.01
C ARG A 49 5.73 -9.05 9.00
N LYS A 50 4.89 -8.01 9.07
CA LYS A 50 3.72 -8.00 9.96
C LYS A 50 2.74 -9.11 9.66
N TYR A 51 2.53 -9.43 8.39
CA TYR A 51 1.67 -10.53 7.97
C TYR A 51 2.21 -11.90 8.43
N ARG A 52 3.53 -12.10 8.40
CA ARG A 52 4.14 -13.34 8.92
C ARG A 52 4.04 -13.46 10.45
N GLU A 53 4.03 -12.33 11.15
CA GLU A 53 3.98 -12.30 12.62
C GLU A 53 2.54 -12.40 13.16
N LEU A 54 1.58 -11.73 12.51
CA LEU A 54 0.22 -11.51 13.04
C LEU A 54 -0.88 -11.82 12.02
N GLY A 55 -0.55 -12.36 10.84
CA GLY A 55 -1.52 -12.56 9.76
C GLY A 55 -2.14 -11.25 9.26
N GLU A 56 -3.41 -11.31 8.88
CA GLU A 56 -4.15 -10.16 8.37
C GLU A 56 -4.27 -9.02 9.39
N GLU A 57 -4.36 -9.34 10.69
CA GLU A 57 -4.42 -8.34 11.76
C GLU A 57 -3.18 -7.44 11.82
N GLY A 58 -2.04 -7.94 11.32
CA GLY A 58 -0.80 -7.17 11.19
C GLY A 58 -0.87 -6.05 10.14
N LEU A 59 -1.81 -6.12 9.20
CA LEU A 59 -1.98 -5.12 8.13
C LEU A 59 -2.90 -3.96 8.55
N VAL A 60 -3.68 -4.14 9.60
CA VAL A 60 -4.56 -3.11 10.18
C VAL A 60 -3.70 -1.98 10.76
N ASP A 61 -4.03 -0.73 10.40
CA ASP A 61 -3.34 0.42 10.97
C ASP A 61 -3.84 0.67 12.39
N ARG A 62 -2.96 0.46 13.39
CA ARG A 62 -3.27 0.65 14.81
C ARG A 62 -2.88 2.04 15.33
N ARG A 63 -2.40 2.96 14.48
CA ARG A 63 -2.18 4.33 14.97
C ARG A 63 -3.54 4.93 15.29
N ARG A 64 -3.69 5.48 16.50
CA ARG A 64 -4.92 6.17 16.93
C ARG A 64 -5.31 7.16 15.83
N ARG A 65 -6.45 6.88 15.20
CA ARG A 65 -7.00 7.64 14.09
C ARG A 65 -7.44 9.00 14.66
N ILE A 66 -6.65 10.06 14.47
CA ILE A 66 -7.26 11.40 14.40
C ILE A 66 -7.92 11.41 13.02
N VAL A 67 -9.24 11.24 13.03
CA VAL A 67 -10.05 11.08 11.83
C VAL A 67 -10.07 12.43 11.12
N HIS A 68 -9.32 12.58 10.04
CA HIS A 68 -9.63 13.58 9.02
C HIS A 68 -10.25 12.82 7.85
N PRO A 69 -11.59 12.86 7.71
CA PRO A 69 -12.32 12.10 6.70
C PRO A 69 -12.27 12.85 5.37
N ASP A 70 -11.16 12.74 4.67
CA ASP A 70 -11.10 13.02 3.24
C ASP A 70 -9.78 12.42 2.71
N LEU A 71 -9.71 12.04 1.44
CA LEU A 71 -8.58 11.37 0.78
C LEU A 71 -8.58 9.83 0.83
N ASP A 72 -9.76 9.22 0.70
CA ASP A 72 -9.88 8.00 -0.10
C ASP A 72 -9.41 8.33 -1.52
N ASN A 73 -8.18 7.89 -1.82
CA ASN A 73 -7.43 8.23 -3.03
C ASN A 73 -8.10 7.65 -4.30
N GLU A 74 -9.13 8.33 -4.77
CA GLU A 74 -9.68 8.31 -6.13
C GLU A 74 -8.64 8.91 -7.11
N ARG A 75 -7.52 8.22 -7.30
CA ARG A 75 -6.42 8.62 -8.21
C ARG A 75 -5.83 7.45 -8.99
N ASN A 76 -6.59 6.37 -9.21
CA ASN A 76 -6.16 5.30 -10.10
C ASN A 76 -7.14 5.00 -11.26
N GLU A 77 -7.83 6.02 -11.76
CA GLU A 77 -8.61 5.93 -13.01
C GLU A 77 -8.08 6.84 -14.13
N LYS A 78 -6.77 7.13 -14.18
CA LYS A 78 -6.21 7.92 -15.29
C LYS A 78 -4.82 7.47 -15.76
N VAL A 79 -4.58 6.18 -15.97
CA VAL A 79 -3.54 5.76 -16.94
C VAL A 79 -3.90 4.40 -17.57
N ARG A 80 -4.87 4.38 -18.48
CA ARG A 80 -4.78 3.59 -19.73
C ARG A 80 -5.94 3.94 -20.65
N VAL A 81 -5.82 5.08 -21.31
CA VAL A 81 -6.39 5.23 -22.66
C VAL A 81 -5.41 4.55 -23.61
N PRO A 82 -5.79 3.47 -24.33
CA PRO A 82 -5.14 3.15 -25.59
C PRO A 82 -5.79 4.01 -26.67
N GLN A 83 -4.97 4.89 -27.24
CA GLN A 83 -5.20 5.53 -28.53
C GLN A 83 -5.47 4.45 -29.58
N LEU A 84 -6.62 4.54 -30.24
CA LEU A 84 -6.82 4.16 -31.64
C LEU A 84 -7.52 5.33 -32.32
#